data_AF-A0A6L7A5R6-F1
#
_entry.id   AF-A0A6L7A5R6-F1
#
_cell.length_a   1.000
_cell.length_b   1.000
_cell.length_c   1.000
_cell.angle_alpha   90.00
_cell.angle_beta   90.00
_cell.angle_gamma   90.00
#
_symmetry.space_group_name_H-M   'P 1'
#
loop_
_entity.id
_entity.type
_entity.pdbx_description
1 polymer ?
#
loop_
_entity_poly.entity_id
_entity_poly.type
_entity_poly.pdbx_seq_one_letter_code
_entity_poly.pdbx_strand_id
1 'polypeptide(L)'
;VPFEDLPDEEVGSRELDDDTLASYQKQFNYSAEELDSVIRVLGENGQEAVGSMGDDTPFAVLSSQPRIIYDYFRQQFAQVTNPPIDPLREAHVMSLATSIGREMNVFCEAEGQAHRLSFKSPILLYSDFKQLTTMKEEHYRADTLDITFDVTKTTLEATVKELCDKAEKMVRSGTVLLVLSDRNIAKDRLPVPAPMAVGAIQTRLVDQSLRCDANIIVETASARDPHHFAVLLGFGATAIYPYLAYETLGRLVDTHAIAKDYRTVMLNYRNGINKGLYKIMSKMGISTIASYRCSKLFEAVGLHDDVVGLCFLGAVSRIGGASFEDFQQDLLNLSKRAWLARKPISQGGLLKYVHGGEYHAYNPDVVRTLQQAVQSGEYSDYQEYAKLVNERPATTLRDLLAITPGENAVNIADVEPASELFKR
;
A
#
# COMPACT_ATOMS: atom_id res chain seq x y z
N VAL A 1 -19.94 -1.63 20.96
CA VAL A 1 -20.71 -0.48 20.42
C VAL A 1 -19.99 0.02 19.18
N PRO A 2 -20.68 0.13 18.04
CA PRO A 2 -20.10 0.71 16.82
C PRO A 2 -19.60 2.13 17.08
N PHE A 3 -18.48 2.53 16.47
CA PHE A 3 -17.90 3.87 16.67
C PHE A 3 -18.89 5.01 16.38
N GLU A 4 -19.80 4.81 15.43
CA GLU A 4 -20.84 5.79 15.08
C GLU A 4 -21.77 6.09 16.25
N ASP A 5 -21.99 5.11 17.12
CA ASP A 5 -22.97 5.13 18.20
C ASP A 5 -22.33 5.43 19.57
N LEU A 6 -21.00 5.63 19.62
CA LEU A 6 -20.32 5.98 20.86
C LEU A 6 -20.72 7.35 21.37
N PRO A 7 -20.69 7.62 22.69
CA PRO A 7 -20.75 8.98 23.22
C PRO A 7 -19.58 9.84 22.73
N ASP A 8 -19.77 11.15 22.58
CA ASP A 8 -18.71 12.07 22.10
C ASP A 8 -17.46 12.07 23.00
N GLU A 9 -17.64 11.82 24.29
CA GLU A 9 -16.56 11.70 25.28
C GLU A 9 -15.66 10.46 25.02
N GLU A 10 -16.16 9.45 24.30
CA GLU A 10 -15.48 8.18 24.03
C GLU A 10 -14.89 8.09 22.61
N VAL A 11 -15.06 9.12 21.78
CA VAL A 11 -14.49 9.20 20.42
C VAL A 11 -12.95 9.18 20.46
N GLY A 12 -12.37 9.61 21.59
CA GLY A 12 -10.93 9.66 21.82
C GLY A 12 -10.27 10.89 21.21
N SER A 13 -8.95 10.98 21.40
CA SER A 13 -8.07 12.02 20.84
C SER A 13 -6.80 11.37 20.31
N ARG A 14 -5.98 12.14 19.58
CA ARG A 14 -4.64 11.68 19.20
C ARG A 14 -3.81 11.29 20.42
N GLU A 15 -3.00 10.25 20.27
CA GLU A 15 -2.07 9.77 21.29
C GLU A 15 -0.65 10.34 21.09
N LEU A 16 -0.26 10.64 19.84
CA LEU A 16 1.09 11.10 19.50
C LEU A 16 1.22 12.62 19.54
N ASP A 17 2.29 13.11 20.17
CA ASP A 17 2.71 14.50 20.04
C ASP A 17 3.21 14.81 18.61
N ASP A 18 3.32 16.10 18.27
CA ASP A 18 3.68 16.53 16.92
C ASP A 18 5.08 16.09 16.47
N ASP A 19 6.06 16.01 17.38
CA ASP A 19 7.44 15.64 17.05
C ASP A 19 7.57 14.14 16.81
N THR A 20 6.89 13.34 17.65
CA THR A 20 6.81 11.88 17.49
C THR A 20 6.05 11.53 16.22
N LEU A 21 4.89 12.17 15.98
CA LEU A 21 4.10 11.99 14.76
C LEU A 21 4.91 12.30 13.50
N ALA A 22 5.64 13.42 13.49
CA ALA A 22 6.50 13.78 12.36
C ALA A 22 7.64 12.76 12.14
N SER A 23 8.20 12.22 13.21
CA SER A 23 9.23 11.17 13.12
C SER A 23 8.67 9.89 12.51
N TYR A 24 7.47 9.48 12.92
CA TYR A 24 6.79 8.30 12.40
C TYR A 24 6.40 8.48 10.93
N GLN A 25 5.80 9.63 10.58
CA GLN A 25 5.48 9.98 9.20
C GLN A 25 6.71 9.91 8.29
N LYS A 26 7.87 10.41 8.74
CA LYS A 26 9.13 10.27 7.99
C LYS A 26 9.60 8.82 7.88
N GLN A 27 9.52 8.02 8.95
CA GLN A 27 9.93 6.61 8.94
C GLN A 27 9.10 5.77 7.97
N PHE A 28 7.80 6.03 7.90
CA PHE A 28 6.86 5.36 6.99
C PHE A 28 6.71 6.06 5.63
N ASN A 29 7.62 6.98 5.31
CA ASN A 29 7.71 7.68 4.03
C ASN A 29 6.43 8.42 3.61
N TYR A 30 5.75 9.05 4.56
CA TYR A 30 4.69 10.01 4.25
C TYR A 30 5.32 11.26 3.63
N SER A 31 4.62 11.87 2.68
CA SER A 31 5.01 13.13 2.07
C SER A 31 3.97 14.22 2.30
N ALA A 32 4.40 15.49 2.27
CA ALA A 32 3.48 16.62 2.36
C ALA A 32 2.42 16.60 1.24
N GLU A 33 2.82 16.20 0.03
CA GLU A 33 1.91 15.99 -1.10
C GLU A 33 0.83 14.95 -0.79
N GLU A 34 1.20 13.81 -0.22
CA GLU A 34 0.25 12.73 0.14
C GLU A 34 -0.67 13.16 1.30
N LEU A 35 -0.11 13.83 2.32
CA LEU A 35 -0.89 14.37 3.44
C LEU A 35 -1.99 15.34 2.95
N ASP A 36 -1.64 16.22 2.02
CA ASP A 36 -2.51 17.29 1.50
C ASP A 36 -3.51 16.79 0.45
N SER A 37 -3.03 16.00 -0.51
CA SER A 37 -3.79 15.59 -1.69
C SER A 37 -4.55 14.27 -1.49
N VAL A 38 -4.12 13.39 -0.58
CA VAL A 38 -4.74 12.08 -0.36
C VAL A 38 -5.43 12.03 0.99
N ILE A 39 -4.68 12.18 2.09
CA ILE A 39 -5.21 11.94 3.44
C ILE A 39 -6.22 13.00 3.84
N ARG A 40 -5.89 14.30 3.66
CA ARG A 40 -6.83 15.40 3.96
C ARG A 40 -8.13 15.24 3.16
N VAL A 41 -8.04 14.93 1.87
CA VAL A 41 -9.22 14.78 0.99
C VAL A 41 -10.11 13.62 1.46
N LEU A 42 -9.51 12.48 1.84
CA LEU A 42 -10.27 11.35 2.40
C LEU A 42 -10.97 11.72 3.71
N GLY A 43 -10.28 12.41 4.62
CA GLY A 43 -10.86 12.85 5.90
C GLY A 43 -11.93 13.94 5.75
N GLU A 44 -11.77 14.84 4.79
CA GLU A 44 -12.69 15.95 4.57
C GLU A 44 -13.92 15.51 3.76
N ASN A 45 -13.72 14.82 2.64
CA ASN A 45 -14.80 14.53 1.68
C ASN A 45 -15.37 13.11 1.79
N GLY A 46 -14.69 12.21 2.50
CA GLY A 46 -15.07 10.80 2.58
C GLY A 46 -15.06 10.08 1.24
N GLN A 47 -14.15 10.52 0.35
CA GLN A 47 -13.94 10.02 -1.01
C GLN A 47 -12.47 10.17 -1.38
N GLU A 48 -11.96 9.29 -2.24
CA GLU A 48 -10.60 9.40 -2.77
C GLU A 48 -10.42 10.66 -3.60
N ALA A 49 -9.19 11.15 -3.64
CA ALA A 49 -8.83 12.25 -4.51
C ALA A 49 -8.89 11.82 -5.99
N VAL A 50 -9.39 12.74 -6.83
CA VAL A 50 -9.42 12.57 -8.28
C VAL A 50 -8.26 13.35 -8.88
N GLY A 51 -7.40 12.65 -9.63
CA GLY A 51 -6.31 13.24 -10.41
C GLY A 51 -6.60 13.19 -11.91
N SER A 52 -5.65 13.69 -12.70
CA SER A 52 -5.67 13.64 -14.16
C SER A 52 -4.25 13.39 -14.69
N MET A 53 -4.13 13.17 -16.00
CA MET A 53 -2.91 12.72 -16.69
C MET A 53 -2.52 11.27 -16.36
N GLY A 54 -1.50 10.75 -17.05
CA GLY A 54 -0.97 9.40 -16.81
C GLY A 54 0.09 9.39 -15.70
N ASP A 55 0.37 8.21 -15.15
CA ASP A 55 1.52 7.97 -14.27
C ASP A 55 2.79 7.94 -15.14
N ASP A 56 3.59 9.00 -15.03
CA ASP A 56 4.81 9.21 -15.79
C ASP A 56 6.07 9.12 -14.91
N THR A 57 5.91 8.63 -13.67
CA THR A 57 7.00 8.35 -12.74
C THR A 57 7.64 6.98 -13.04
N PRO A 58 8.88 6.73 -12.56
CA PRO A 58 9.50 5.43 -12.69
C PRO A 58 8.68 4.30 -12.04
N PHE A 59 8.80 3.09 -12.58
CA PHE A 59 8.44 1.90 -11.81
C PHE A 59 9.15 1.91 -10.46
N ALA A 60 8.52 1.38 -9.41
CA ALA A 60 9.04 1.49 -8.04
C ALA A 60 10.50 1.01 -7.92
N VAL A 61 10.84 -0.10 -8.59
CA VAL A 61 12.19 -0.67 -8.65
C VAL A 61 13.22 0.19 -9.41
N LEU A 62 12.78 1.08 -10.29
CA LEU A 62 13.63 1.99 -11.07
C LEU A 62 13.71 3.39 -10.45
N SER A 63 12.93 3.65 -9.40
CA SER A 63 12.93 4.93 -8.71
C SER A 63 14.27 5.18 -8.02
N SER A 64 14.69 6.44 -8.04
CA SER A 64 15.84 6.91 -7.26
C SER A 64 15.48 7.29 -5.83
N GLN A 65 14.19 7.34 -5.51
CA GLN A 65 13.63 7.66 -4.21
C GLN A 65 13.16 6.37 -3.52
N PRO A 66 13.16 6.32 -2.17
CA PRO A 66 12.55 5.19 -1.46
C PRO A 66 11.05 5.08 -1.82
N ARG A 67 10.65 3.92 -2.33
CA ARG A 67 9.24 3.60 -2.64
C ARG A 67 8.72 2.59 -1.61
N ILE A 68 7.45 2.72 -1.26
CA ILE A 68 6.83 1.79 -0.31
C ILE A 68 6.49 0.49 -1.04
N ILE A 69 6.54 -0.64 -0.33
CA ILE A 69 6.36 -1.96 -0.97
C ILE A 69 5.02 -2.10 -1.71
N TYR A 70 4.01 -1.34 -1.30
CA TYR A 70 2.72 -1.29 -1.99
C TYR A 70 2.86 -0.88 -3.47
N ASP A 71 3.79 0.03 -3.80
CA ASP A 71 4.01 0.52 -5.17
C ASP A 71 4.50 -0.57 -6.14
N TYR A 72 5.01 -1.69 -5.62
CA TYR A 72 5.47 -2.82 -6.42
C TYR A 72 4.32 -3.72 -6.89
N PHE A 73 3.11 -3.54 -6.35
CA PHE A 73 1.93 -4.32 -6.71
C PHE A 73 1.02 -3.54 -7.65
N ARG A 74 0.73 -4.12 -8.81
CA ARG A 74 -0.29 -3.59 -9.74
C ARG A 74 -1.57 -4.40 -9.61
N GLN A 75 -2.69 -3.71 -9.39
CA GLN A 75 -4.01 -4.34 -9.30
C GLN A 75 -4.37 -5.02 -10.61
N GLN A 76 -4.75 -6.30 -10.54
CA GLN A 76 -5.34 -6.97 -11.68
C GLN A 76 -6.77 -6.46 -11.93
N PHE A 77 -7.21 -6.54 -13.17
CA PHE A 77 -8.56 -6.20 -13.57
C PHE A 77 -9.02 -7.13 -14.70
N ALA A 78 -10.32 -7.40 -14.74
CA ALA A 78 -10.88 -8.33 -15.70
C ALA A 78 -11.00 -7.65 -17.07
N GLN A 79 -10.63 -8.37 -18.11
CA GLN A 79 -10.81 -7.97 -19.50
C GLN A 79 -11.38 -9.17 -20.28
N VAL A 80 -12.53 -9.00 -20.93
CA VAL A 80 -13.20 -9.99 -21.78
C VAL A 80 -13.74 -11.22 -21.03
N THR A 81 -12.95 -11.88 -20.18
CA THR A 81 -13.28 -13.16 -19.53
C THR A 81 -14.48 -13.08 -18.59
N ASN A 82 -14.59 -11.99 -17.84
CA ASN A 82 -15.68 -11.73 -16.92
C ASN A 82 -15.89 -10.21 -16.81
N PRO A 83 -17.13 -9.73 -16.63
CA PRO A 83 -17.41 -8.31 -16.54
C PRO A 83 -17.03 -7.74 -15.16
N PRO A 84 -16.51 -6.50 -15.10
CA PRO A 84 -16.44 -5.76 -13.84
C PRO A 84 -17.83 -5.36 -13.35
N ILE A 85 -17.94 -5.06 -12.05
CA ILE A 85 -19.19 -4.58 -11.41
C ILE A 85 -19.13 -3.05 -11.30
N ASP A 86 -20.28 -2.37 -11.37
CA ASP A 86 -20.38 -0.94 -11.04
C ASP A 86 -20.50 -0.74 -9.51
N PRO A 87 -19.45 -0.27 -8.82
CA PRO A 87 -19.44 -0.19 -7.36
C PRO A 87 -20.34 0.92 -6.80
N LEU A 88 -20.92 1.77 -7.67
CA LEU A 88 -21.81 2.86 -7.28
C LEU A 88 -23.27 2.49 -7.52
N ARG A 89 -23.60 2.03 -8.73
CA ARG A 89 -24.98 1.71 -9.13
C ARG A 89 -25.42 0.34 -8.62
N GLU A 90 -24.49 -0.60 -8.51
CA GLU A 90 -24.73 -1.97 -8.06
C GLU A 90 -24.17 -2.21 -6.65
N ALA A 91 -23.96 -1.15 -5.87
CA ALA A 91 -23.37 -1.24 -4.53
C ALA A 91 -24.10 -2.21 -3.58
N HIS A 92 -25.41 -2.40 -3.77
CA HIS A 92 -26.24 -3.28 -2.95
C HIS A 92 -25.89 -4.78 -3.09
N VAL A 93 -25.23 -5.20 -4.18
CA VAL A 93 -24.73 -6.58 -4.32
C VAL A 93 -23.36 -6.77 -3.69
N MET A 94 -22.70 -5.68 -3.30
CA MET A 94 -21.34 -5.70 -2.75
C MET A 94 -21.35 -5.66 -1.21
N SER A 95 -20.32 -6.23 -0.59
CA SER A 95 -20.18 -6.21 0.86
C SER A 95 -18.73 -6.22 1.34
N LEU A 96 -18.43 -5.30 2.25
CA LEU A 96 -17.19 -5.29 3.05
C LEU A 96 -17.39 -5.91 4.44
N ALA A 97 -18.51 -6.58 4.68
CA ALA A 97 -18.75 -7.24 5.96
C ALA A 97 -17.64 -8.25 6.26
N THR A 98 -17.09 -8.13 7.46
CA THR A 98 -16.00 -8.97 7.93
C THR A 98 -16.41 -9.67 9.21
N SER A 99 -16.13 -10.96 9.29
CA SER A 99 -16.42 -11.80 10.44
C SER A 99 -15.13 -12.37 11.02
N ILE A 100 -14.91 -12.14 12.31
CA ILE A 100 -13.74 -12.56 13.08
C ILE A 100 -14.15 -13.63 14.10
N GLY A 101 -13.24 -14.57 14.38
CA GLY A 101 -13.42 -15.75 15.21
C GLY A 101 -12.84 -16.99 14.51
N ARG A 102 -12.74 -18.10 15.26
CA ARG A 102 -12.33 -19.39 14.70
C ARG A 102 -13.32 -19.86 13.64
N GLU A 103 -12.81 -20.37 12.54
CA GLU A 103 -13.62 -20.99 11.49
C GLU A 103 -13.91 -22.44 11.86
N MET A 104 -15.20 -22.76 11.97
CA MET A 104 -15.68 -24.09 12.36
C MET A 104 -15.98 -24.95 11.13
N ASN A 105 -16.28 -26.23 11.36
CA ASN A 105 -16.51 -27.21 10.31
C ASN A 105 -17.73 -26.84 9.44
N VAL A 106 -17.49 -26.67 8.14
CA VAL A 106 -18.52 -26.34 7.14
C VAL A 106 -19.49 -27.50 6.83
N PHE A 107 -19.18 -28.73 7.23
CA PHE A 107 -19.97 -29.93 6.94
C PHE A 107 -20.93 -30.34 8.07
N CYS A 108 -20.85 -29.70 9.24
CA CYS A 108 -21.63 -30.09 10.40
C CYS A 108 -22.34 -28.88 11.02
N GLU A 109 -23.66 -28.87 10.95
CA GLU A 109 -24.47 -27.93 11.71
C GLU A 109 -24.47 -28.32 13.19
N ALA A 110 -23.85 -27.51 14.05
CA ALA A 110 -23.88 -27.72 15.49
C ALA A 110 -24.10 -26.41 16.25
N GLU A 111 -24.88 -26.49 17.33
CA GLU A 111 -25.03 -25.39 18.28
C GLU A 111 -23.66 -25.02 18.90
N GLY A 112 -23.40 -23.73 19.10
CA GLY A 112 -22.13 -23.25 19.64
C GLY A 112 -21.00 -23.02 18.61
N GLN A 113 -21.26 -23.17 17.31
CA GLN A 113 -20.28 -22.83 16.26
C GLN A 113 -20.35 -21.36 15.79
N ALA A 114 -21.25 -20.56 16.37
CA ALA A 114 -21.53 -19.18 15.97
C ALA A 114 -20.78 -18.11 16.79
N HIS A 115 -19.72 -18.47 17.52
CA HIS A 115 -18.88 -17.52 18.26
C HIS A 115 -18.01 -16.69 17.29
N ARG A 116 -18.64 -15.81 16.53
CA ARG A 116 -18.01 -14.91 15.58
C ARG A 116 -18.55 -13.49 15.74
N LEU A 117 -17.64 -12.52 15.69
CA LEU A 117 -17.95 -11.10 15.68
C LEU A 117 -18.01 -10.61 14.24
N SER A 118 -19.10 -9.97 13.86
CA SER A 118 -19.28 -9.43 12.52
C SER A 118 -19.40 -7.92 12.55
N PHE A 119 -18.72 -7.26 11.63
CA PHE A 119 -18.71 -5.81 11.50
C PHE A 119 -18.68 -5.40 10.02
N LYS A 120 -19.07 -4.15 9.72
CA LYS A 120 -19.44 -3.73 8.36
C LYS A 120 -18.26 -3.44 7.42
N SER A 121 -17.06 -3.25 7.95
CA SER A 121 -15.87 -2.85 7.18
C SER A 121 -14.61 -3.49 7.77
N PRO A 122 -13.67 -3.99 6.97
CA PRO A 122 -12.40 -4.49 7.48
C PRO A 122 -11.50 -3.38 8.06
N ILE A 123 -11.86 -2.11 7.89
CA ILE A 123 -11.08 -0.97 8.36
C ILE A 123 -11.59 -0.58 9.74
N LEU A 124 -10.76 -0.84 10.75
CA LEU A 124 -11.10 -0.63 12.15
C LEU A 124 -10.87 0.82 12.54
N LEU A 125 -11.76 1.37 13.35
CA LEU A 125 -11.51 2.60 14.11
C LEU A 125 -10.89 2.25 15.47
N TYR A 126 -10.36 3.25 16.19
CA TYR A 126 -9.72 3.03 17.49
C TYR A 126 -10.59 2.23 18.45
N SER A 127 -11.88 2.59 18.55
CA SER A 127 -12.80 1.89 19.44
C SER A 127 -13.07 0.44 19.01
N ASP A 128 -13.13 0.17 17.70
CA ASP A 128 -13.36 -1.18 17.18
C ASP A 128 -12.15 -2.05 17.51
N PHE A 129 -10.94 -1.52 17.24
CA PHE A 129 -9.68 -2.18 17.55
C PHE A 129 -9.51 -2.48 19.04
N LYS A 130 -9.79 -1.50 19.92
CA LYS A 130 -9.70 -1.67 21.37
C LYS A 130 -10.72 -2.68 21.89
N GLN A 131 -11.96 -2.64 21.39
CA GLN A 131 -12.99 -3.62 21.78
C GLN A 131 -12.57 -5.03 21.38
N LEU A 132 -12.10 -5.23 20.14
CA LEU A 132 -11.65 -6.54 19.65
C LEU A 132 -10.45 -7.08 20.44
N THR A 133 -9.48 -6.23 20.80
CA THR A 133 -8.23 -6.66 21.44
C THR A 133 -8.32 -6.81 22.96
N THR A 134 -9.35 -6.25 23.62
CA THR A 134 -9.50 -6.31 25.08
C THR A 134 -10.61 -7.23 25.56
N MET A 135 -11.27 -7.93 24.64
CA MET A 135 -12.28 -8.93 24.97
C MET A 135 -11.69 -10.06 25.83
N LYS A 136 -12.35 -10.36 26.96
CA LYS A 136 -11.92 -11.38 27.93
C LYS A 136 -12.43 -12.79 27.60
N GLU A 137 -13.32 -12.92 26.62
CA GLU A 137 -13.90 -14.20 26.22
C GLU A 137 -12.84 -15.09 25.55
N GLU A 138 -12.82 -16.37 25.92
CA GLU A 138 -11.83 -17.34 25.42
C GLU A 138 -11.83 -17.45 23.89
N HIS A 139 -13.00 -17.32 23.26
CA HIS A 139 -13.17 -17.40 21.81
C HIS A 139 -12.60 -16.21 21.03
N TYR A 140 -12.20 -15.13 21.71
CA TYR A 140 -11.69 -13.90 21.10
C TYR A 140 -10.34 -13.47 21.67
N ARG A 141 -9.58 -14.42 22.25
CA ARG A 141 -8.24 -14.13 22.78
C ARG A 141 -7.36 -13.46 21.71
N ALA A 142 -6.95 -12.23 22.00
CA ALA A 142 -6.04 -11.46 21.17
C ALA A 142 -4.63 -11.45 21.77
N ASP A 143 -3.63 -11.66 20.93
CA ASP A 143 -2.23 -11.48 21.30
C ASP A 143 -1.51 -10.66 20.22
N THR A 144 -0.68 -9.71 20.67
CA THR A 144 0.05 -8.80 19.77
C THR A 144 1.45 -9.33 19.49
N LEU A 145 1.75 -9.48 18.20
CA LEU A 145 3.07 -9.74 17.66
C LEU A 145 3.67 -8.43 17.15
N ASP A 146 4.78 -8.03 17.75
CA ASP A 146 5.55 -6.87 17.35
C ASP A 146 6.32 -7.17 16.06
N ILE A 147 6.01 -6.44 14.98
CA ILE A 147 6.63 -6.60 13.66
C ILE A 147 7.74 -5.56 13.41
N THR A 148 8.46 -5.17 14.46
CA THR A 148 9.65 -4.32 14.38
C THR A 148 10.91 -5.08 14.80
N PHE A 149 12.07 -4.71 14.25
CA PHE A 149 13.33 -5.40 14.49
C PHE A 149 14.51 -4.45 14.69
N ASP A 150 15.49 -4.92 15.46
CA ASP A 150 16.75 -4.22 15.68
C ASP A 150 17.72 -4.56 14.54
N VAL A 151 18.02 -3.56 13.71
CA VAL A 151 18.86 -3.72 12.51
C VAL A 151 20.32 -4.06 12.84
N THR A 152 20.76 -3.86 14.08
CA THR A 152 22.11 -4.24 14.52
C THR A 152 22.23 -5.72 14.90
N LYS A 153 21.10 -6.40 15.14
CA LYS A 153 21.06 -7.78 15.64
C LYS A 153 20.63 -8.79 14.59
N THR A 154 19.80 -8.39 13.63
CA THR A 154 19.19 -9.29 12.65
C THR A 154 18.96 -8.59 11.33
N THR A 155 18.67 -9.35 10.29
CA THR A 155 18.28 -8.86 8.96
C THR A 155 16.76 -8.86 8.80
N LEU A 156 16.26 -8.13 7.81
CA LEU A 156 14.85 -8.12 7.46
C LEU A 156 14.34 -9.53 7.13
N GLU A 157 15.07 -10.29 6.31
CA GLU A 157 14.70 -11.65 5.93
C GLU A 157 14.63 -12.59 7.15
N ALA A 158 15.67 -12.58 7.99
CA ALA A 158 15.73 -13.42 9.19
C ALA A 158 14.60 -13.07 10.17
N THR A 159 14.29 -11.78 10.31
CA THR A 159 13.16 -11.29 11.12
C THR A 159 11.83 -11.82 10.60
N VAL A 160 11.57 -11.76 9.29
CA VAL A 160 10.32 -12.28 8.71
C VAL A 160 10.15 -13.77 9.01
N LYS A 161 11.23 -14.56 8.89
CA LYS A 161 11.21 -15.99 9.25
C LYS A 161 10.91 -16.19 10.75
N GLU A 162 11.56 -15.44 11.62
CA GLU A 162 11.33 -15.50 13.07
C GLU A 162 9.88 -15.11 13.45
N LEU A 163 9.31 -14.10 12.79
CA LEU A 163 7.92 -13.69 12.98
C LEU A 163 6.95 -14.81 12.59
N CYS A 164 7.23 -15.57 11.53
CA CYS A 164 6.43 -16.73 11.15
C CYS A 164 6.43 -17.81 12.25
N ASP A 165 7.60 -18.12 12.81
CA ASP A 165 7.72 -19.13 13.88
C ASP A 165 7.04 -18.67 15.18
N LYS A 166 7.16 -17.38 15.53
CA LYS A 166 6.46 -16.78 16.67
C LYS A 166 4.95 -16.81 16.49
N ALA A 167 4.45 -16.40 15.32
CA ALA A 167 3.03 -16.41 14.99
C ALA A 167 2.45 -17.83 15.09
N GLU A 168 3.14 -18.82 14.53
CA GLU A 168 2.75 -20.23 14.65
C GLU A 168 2.62 -20.65 16.11
N LYS A 169 3.63 -20.36 16.95
CA LYS A 169 3.62 -20.71 18.37
C LYS A 169 2.47 -20.03 19.12
N MET A 170 2.19 -18.76 18.83
CA MET A 170 1.09 -18.00 19.45
C MET A 170 -0.26 -18.64 19.11
N VAL A 171 -0.52 -18.92 17.84
CA VAL A 171 -1.78 -19.56 17.40
C VAL A 171 -1.94 -20.95 18.02
N ARG A 172 -0.88 -21.77 18.06
CA ARG A 172 -0.89 -23.07 18.77
C ARG A 172 -1.15 -22.93 20.27
N SER A 173 -0.82 -21.79 20.86
CA SER A 173 -1.08 -21.48 22.27
C SER A 173 -2.49 -20.94 22.52
N GLY A 174 -3.36 -20.92 21.51
CA GLY A 174 -4.75 -20.50 21.60
C GLY A 174 -5.03 -19.04 21.24
N THR A 175 -4.09 -18.34 20.60
CA THR A 175 -4.37 -17.00 20.04
C THR A 175 -5.37 -17.11 18.90
N VAL A 176 -6.52 -16.45 19.02
CA VAL A 176 -7.53 -16.38 17.95
C VAL A 176 -7.35 -15.11 17.12
N LEU A 177 -7.03 -13.99 17.77
CA LEU A 177 -6.78 -12.71 17.11
C LEU A 177 -5.29 -12.39 17.17
N LEU A 178 -4.57 -12.67 16.09
CA LEU A 178 -3.16 -12.35 15.98
C LEU A 178 -3.03 -10.91 15.47
N VAL A 179 -2.62 -9.99 16.35
CA VAL A 179 -2.43 -8.58 16.00
C VAL A 179 -0.97 -8.36 15.59
N LEU A 180 -0.73 -7.99 14.34
CA LEU A 180 0.59 -7.58 13.85
C LEU A 180 0.71 -6.06 14.03
N SER A 181 1.65 -5.60 14.86
CA SER A 181 1.81 -4.17 15.19
C SER A 181 3.20 -3.65 14.84
N ASP A 182 3.27 -2.60 14.01
CA ASP A 182 4.50 -1.87 13.70
C ASP A 182 4.71 -0.61 14.56
N ARG A 183 3.98 -0.50 15.69
CA ARG A 183 3.97 0.70 16.55
C ARG A 183 5.28 0.96 17.28
N ASN A 184 6.06 -0.08 17.61
CA ASN A 184 7.23 0.01 18.49
C ASN A 184 8.54 0.41 17.77
N ILE A 185 8.49 1.41 16.89
CA ILE A 185 9.68 1.87 16.18
C ILE A 185 10.57 2.79 17.04
N ALA A 186 11.87 2.72 16.79
CA ALA A 186 12.90 3.54 17.44
C ALA A 186 14.06 3.81 16.48
N LYS A 187 15.08 4.53 16.92
CA LYS A 187 16.25 4.91 16.08
C LYS A 187 16.95 3.69 15.47
N ASP A 188 17.11 2.65 16.26
CA ASP A 188 17.73 1.37 15.95
C ASP A 188 16.72 0.28 15.60
N ARG A 189 15.41 0.59 15.71
CA ARG A 189 14.33 -0.39 15.59
C ARG A 189 13.41 -0.06 14.41
N LEU A 190 13.56 -0.80 13.33
CA LEU A 190 12.88 -0.58 12.06
C LEU A 190 11.60 -1.41 11.95
N PRO A 191 10.56 -0.91 11.26
CA PRO A 191 9.37 -1.70 10.97
C PRO A 191 9.64 -2.70 9.84
N VAL A 192 9.20 -3.94 10.01
CA VAL A 192 9.03 -4.86 8.87
C VAL A 192 7.87 -4.34 8.01
N PRO A 193 8.01 -4.21 6.68
CA PRO A 193 6.90 -3.80 5.84
C PRO A 193 5.68 -4.69 6.05
N ALA A 194 4.55 -4.10 6.46
CA ALA A 194 3.37 -4.86 6.89
C ALA A 194 2.90 -5.93 5.86
N PRO A 195 2.90 -5.67 4.53
CA PRO A 195 2.56 -6.70 3.54
C PRO A 195 3.48 -7.93 3.59
N MET A 196 4.79 -7.74 3.84
CA MET A 196 5.73 -8.86 3.95
C MET A 196 5.39 -9.74 5.14
N ALA A 197 5.16 -9.13 6.31
CA ALA A 197 4.80 -9.86 7.52
C ALA A 197 3.46 -10.59 7.36
N VAL A 198 2.44 -9.92 6.82
CA VAL A 198 1.10 -10.51 6.60
C VAL A 198 1.18 -11.71 5.67
N GLY A 199 1.80 -11.57 4.50
CA GLY A 199 1.83 -12.63 3.50
C GLY A 199 2.68 -13.83 3.91
N ALA A 200 3.81 -13.61 4.59
CA ALA A 200 4.65 -14.69 5.12
C ALA A 200 3.93 -15.47 6.24
N ILE A 201 3.34 -14.76 7.21
CA ILE A 201 2.58 -15.38 8.31
C ILE A 201 1.33 -16.08 7.77
N GLN A 202 0.61 -15.47 6.83
CA GLN A 202 -0.54 -16.10 6.16
C GLN A 202 -0.14 -17.45 5.57
N THR A 203 0.94 -17.50 4.79
CA THR A 203 1.41 -18.72 4.14
C THR A 203 1.80 -19.76 5.18
N ARG A 204 2.58 -19.38 6.21
CA ARG A 204 2.96 -20.27 7.30
C ARG A 204 1.75 -20.87 8.02
N LEU A 205 0.76 -20.06 8.37
CA LEU A 205 -0.43 -20.54 9.07
C LEU A 205 -1.28 -21.46 8.19
N VAL A 206 -1.32 -21.23 6.87
CA VAL A 206 -2.00 -22.15 5.94
C VAL A 206 -1.27 -23.49 5.86
N ASP A 207 0.05 -23.47 5.68
CA ASP A 207 0.87 -24.70 5.58
C ASP A 207 0.79 -25.56 6.83
N GLN A 208 0.63 -24.92 7.99
CA GLN A 208 0.48 -25.59 9.29
C GLN A 208 -0.97 -25.92 9.66
N SER A 209 -1.94 -25.66 8.75
CA SER A 209 -3.38 -25.85 8.99
C SER A 209 -3.93 -25.07 10.19
N LEU A 210 -3.31 -23.93 10.53
CA LEU A 210 -3.67 -23.06 11.66
C LEU A 210 -4.48 -21.83 11.23
N ARG A 211 -4.59 -21.54 9.92
CA ARG A 211 -5.23 -20.30 9.45
C ARG A 211 -6.73 -20.21 9.77
N CYS A 212 -7.41 -21.34 9.91
CA CYS A 212 -8.81 -21.39 10.34
C CYS A 212 -8.97 -21.08 11.84
N ASP A 213 -7.92 -21.30 12.64
CA ASP A 213 -7.94 -21.06 14.09
C ASP A 213 -7.62 -19.61 14.46
N ALA A 214 -7.09 -18.82 13.54
CA ALA A 214 -6.68 -17.45 13.82
C ALA A 214 -7.07 -16.46 12.73
N ASN A 215 -7.21 -15.20 13.13
CA ASN A 215 -7.39 -14.06 12.23
C ASN A 215 -6.24 -13.10 12.39
N ILE A 216 -5.81 -12.51 11.26
CA ILE A 216 -4.69 -11.57 11.24
C ILE A 216 -5.27 -10.15 11.27
N ILE A 217 -5.02 -9.41 12.35
CA ILE A 217 -5.35 -7.99 12.45
C ILE A 217 -4.05 -7.21 12.28
N VAL A 218 -4.05 -6.17 11.45
CA VAL A 218 -2.86 -5.37 11.19
C VAL A 218 -3.02 -3.99 11.81
N GLU A 219 -2.29 -3.70 12.88
CA GLU A 219 -2.10 -2.34 13.38
C GLU A 219 -0.86 -1.76 12.69
N THR A 220 -1.07 -0.83 11.75
CA THR A 220 0.03 -0.32 10.92
C THR A 220 0.01 1.17 10.73
N ALA A 221 1.21 1.75 10.70
CA ALA A 221 1.47 3.11 10.25
C ALA A 221 1.65 3.22 8.73
N SER A 222 1.78 2.11 8.00
CA SER A 222 2.11 2.14 6.57
C SER A 222 0.90 2.30 5.64
N ALA A 223 -0.28 1.80 6.05
CA ALA A 223 -1.49 1.83 5.23
C ALA A 223 -2.22 3.18 5.35
N ARG A 224 -2.50 3.81 4.20
CA ARG A 224 -3.10 5.15 4.17
C ARG A 224 -3.98 5.47 2.96
N ASP A 225 -3.85 4.72 1.87
CA ASP A 225 -4.72 4.79 0.70
C ASP A 225 -5.43 3.45 0.44
N PRO A 226 -6.47 3.40 -0.41
CA PRO A 226 -7.21 2.17 -0.67
C PRO A 226 -6.38 1.04 -1.31
N HIS A 227 -5.33 1.37 -2.06
CA HIS A 227 -4.44 0.37 -2.65
C HIS A 227 -3.69 -0.39 -1.54
N HIS A 228 -3.20 0.32 -0.52
CA HIS A 228 -2.48 -0.30 0.61
C HIS A 228 -3.37 -1.29 1.36
N PHE A 229 -4.61 -0.90 1.65
CA PHE A 229 -5.58 -1.79 2.29
C PHE A 229 -5.91 -3.00 1.41
N ALA A 230 -6.09 -2.80 0.10
CA ALA A 230 -6.36 -3.89 -0.82
C ALA A 230 -5.22 -4.92 -0.85
N VAL A 231 -3.96 -4.47 -0.86
CA VAL A 231 -2.77 -5.34 -0.81
C VAL A 231 -2.76 -6.16 0.49
N LEU A 232 -2.91 -5.52 1.65
CA LEU A 232 -2.94 -6.22 2.94
C LEU A 232 -4.07 -7.26 3.01
N LEU A 233 -5.27 -6.90 2.57
CA LEU A 233 -6.44 -7.80 2.54
C LEU A 233 -6.22 -8.96 1.55
N GLY A 234 -5.71 -8.66 0.36
CA GLY A 234 -5.44 -9.64 -0.69
C GLY A 234 -4.35 -10.65 -0.33
N PHE A 235 -3.43 -10.29 0.58
CA PHE A 235 -2.42 -11.19 1.12
C PHE A 235 -2.78 -11.87 2.44
N GLY A 236 -3.94 -11.56 3.04
CA GLY A 236 -4.53 -12.38 4.11
C GLY A 236 -4.88 -11.65 5.40
N ALA A 237 -4.70 -10.33 5.48
CA ALA A 237 -5.22 -9.55 6.60
C ALA A 237 -6.74 -9.72 6.70
N THR A 238 -7.22 -9.95 7.92
CA THR A 238 -8.66 -10.01 8.22
C THR A 238 -9.23 -8.62 8.40
N ALA A 239 -8.56 -7.78 9.19
CA ALA A 239 -8.92 -6.39 9.47
C ALA A 239 -7.68 -5.53 9.68
N ILE A 240 -7.79 -4.22 9.48
CA ILE A 240 -6.65 -3.30 9.48
C ILE A 240 -7.01 -2.06 10.30
N TYR A 241 -6.14 -1.71 11.25
CA TYR A 241 -6.21 -0.47 12.03
C TYR A 241 -5.05 0.47 11.61
N PRO A 242 -5.32 1.46 10.74
CA PRO A 242 -4.30 2.37 10.22
C PRO A 242 -4.00 3.52 11.20
N TYR A 243 -3.37 3.21 12.34
CA TYR A 243 -3.26 4.16 13.46
C TYR A 243 -2.60 5.48 13.05
N LEU A 244 -1.52 5.48 12.26
CA LEU A 244 -0.81 6.70 11.90
C LEU A 244 -1.61 7.61 10.96
N ALA A 245 -2.46 7.03 10.11
CA ALA A 245 -3.38 7.80 9.28
C ALA A 245 -4.41 8.55 10.15
N TYR A 246 -4.92 7.89 11.20
CA TYR A 246 -5.83 8.53 12.16
C TYR A 246 -5.13 9.59 13.03
N GLU A 247 -3.93 9.32 13.53
CA GLU A 247 -3.12 10.32 14.26
C GLU A 247 -2.84 11.56 13.39
N THR A 248 -2.54 11.34 12.11
CA THR A 248 -2.34 12.40 11.11
C THR A 248 -3.60 13.24 10.91
N LEU A 249 -4.76 12.59 10.76
CA LEU A 249 -6.05 13.28 10.62
C LEU A 249 -6.41 14.04 11.89
N GLY A 250 -6.15 13.47 13.07
CA GLY A 250 -6.37 14.13 14.36
C GLY A 250 -5.59 15.43 14.47
N ARG A 251 -4.30 15.41 14.08
CA ARG A 251 -3.49 16.64 13.98
C ARG A 251 -4.10 17.67 13.01
N LEU A 252 -4.63 17.25 11.86
CA LEU A 252 -5.26 18.16 10.89
C LEU A 252 -6.55 18.80 11.45
N VAL A 253 -7.29 18.08 12.31
CA VAL A 253 -8.43 18.62 13.04
C VAL A 253 -7.97 19.61 14.11
N ASP A 254 -7.00 19.25 14.94
CA ASP A 254 -6.47 20.12 16.01
C ASP A 254 -5.91 21.44 15.47
N THR A 255 -5.22 21.38 14.33
CA THR A 255 -4.67 22.56 13.64
C THR A 255 -5.72 23.33 12.84
N HIS A 256 -6.98 22.90 12.86
CA HIS A 256 -8.09 23.49 12.10
C HIS A 256 -7.86 23.51 10.57
N ALA A 257 -6.96 22.66 10.07
CA ALA A 257 -6.77 22.43 8.64
C ALA A 257 -7.96 21.70 8.02
N ILE A 258 -8.70 20.92 8.83
CA ILE A 258 -10.02 20.38 8.50
C ILE A 258 -11.03 20.95 9.50
N ALA A 259 -11.99 21.72 9.03
CA ALA A 259 -13.03 22.33 9.86
C ALA A 259 -14.20 21.36 10.16
N LYS A 260 -13.89 20.18 10.69
CA LYS A 260 -14.86 19.14 11.09
C LYS A 260 -14.42 18.47 12.39
N ASP A 261 -15.36 17.90 13.12
CA ASP A 261 -15.08 17.16 14.35
C ASP A 261 -14.36 15.83 14.09
N TYR A 262 -13.67 15.32 15.12
CA TYR A 262 -12.93 14.06 15.05
C TYR A 262 -13.76 12.90 14.53
N ARG A 263 -14.98 12.69 15.05
CA ARG A 263 -15.84 11.57 14.67
C ARG A 263 -16.14 11.61 13.18
N THR A 264 -16.58 12.77 12.68
CA THR A 264 -16.88 12.97 11.26
C THR A 264 -15.66 12.69 10.38
N VAL A 265 -14.48 13.20 10.74
CA VAL A 265 -13.26 13.01 9.94
C VAL A 265 -12.82 11.55 9.89
N MET A 266 -12.82 10.85 11.03
CA MET A 266 -12.42 9.43 11.07
C MET A 266 -13.41 8.54 10.31
N LEU A 267 -14.72 8.83 10.42
CA LEU A 267 -15.76 8.13 9.66
C LEU A 267 -15.65 8.41 8.17
N ASN A 268 -15.40 9.66 7.76
CA ASN A 268 -15.18 10.02 6.37
C ASN A 268 -13.99 9.26 5.80
N TYR A 269 -12.84 9.27 6.48
CA TYR A 269 -11.66 8.54 6.03
C TYR A 269 -11.98 7.05 5.82
N ARG A 270 -12.55 6.38 6.83
CA ARG A 270 -12.94 4.96 6.73
C ARG A 270 -13.91 4.71 5.56
N ASN A 271 -14.91 5.57 5.39
CA ASN A 271 -15.90 5.45 4.32
C ASN A 271 -15.29 5.72 2.92
N GLY A 272 -14.32 6.64 2.83
CA GLY A 272 -13.54 6.88 1.62
C GLY A 272 -12.70 5.66 1.23
N ILE A 273 -12.04 5.04 2.21
CA ILE A 273 -11.32 3.77 2.00
C ILE A 273 -12.28 2.66 1.58
N ASN A 274 -13.45 2.53 2.21
CA ASN A 274 -14.46 1.54 1.83
C ASN A 274 -14.90 1.71 0.36
N LYS A 275 -15.16 2.93 -0.10
CA LYS A 275 -15.48 3.20 -1.52
C LYS A 275 -14.33 2.80 -2.44
N GLY A 276 -13.10 3.09 -2.04
CA GLY A 276 -11.91 2.65 -2.78
C GLY A 276 -11.78 1.13 -2.86
N LEU A 277 -12.06 0.41 -1.78
CA LEU A 277 -12.07 -1.06 -1.76
C LEU A 277 -13.15 -1.63 -2.68
N TYR A 278 -14.39 -1.11 -2.62
CA TYR A 278 -15.45 -1.49 -3.56
C TYR A 278 -14.99 -1.30 -5.00
N LYS A 279 -14.41 -0.14 -5.33
CA LYS A 279 -13.85 0.14 -6.66
C LYS A 279 -12.77 -0.85 -7.08
N ILE A 280 -11.85 -1.21 -6.18
CA ILE A 280 -10.75 -2.14 -6.51
C ILE A 280 -11.29 -3.55 -6.75
N MET A 281 -12.17 -4.05 -5.88
CA MET A 281 -12.78 -5.37 -6.02
C MET A 281 -13.64 -5.48 -7.29
N SER A 282 -14.38 -4.41 -7.61
CA SER A 282 -15.29 -4.40 -8.75
C SER A 282 -14.57 -4.49 -10.09
N LYS A 283 -13.29 -4.07 -10.18
CA LYS A 283 -12.45 -4.23 -11.39
C LYS A 283 -12.29 -5.69 -11.82
N MET A 284 -12.33 -6.62 -10.88
CA MET A 284 -12.28 -8.07 -11.13
C MET A 284 -13.68 -8.71 -11.10
N GLY A 285 -14.75 -7.93 -10.89
CA GLY A 285 -16.11 -8.44 -10.73
C GLY A 285 -16.35 -9.15 -9.40
N ILE A 286 -15.61 -8.80 -8.34
CA ILE A 286 -15.75 -9.43 -7.02
C ILE A 286 -16.68 -8.59 -6.14
N SER A 287 -17.73 -9.22 -5.62
CA SER A 287 -18.73 -8.52 -4.79
C SER A 287 -18.41 -8.50 -3.30
N THR A 288 -17.72 -9.52 -2.75
CA THR A 288 -17.55 -9.65 -1.29
C THR A 288 -16.08 -9.63 -0.86
N ILE A 289 -15.77 -8.89 0.21
CA ILE A 289 -14.40 -8.82 0.73
C ILE A 289 -13.91 -10.18 1.24
N ALA A 290 -14.81 -11.04 1.71
CA ALA A 290 -14.49 -12.39 2.12
C ALA A 290 -13.87 -13.21 0.98
N SER A 291 -14.35 -13.03 -0.27
CA SER A 291 -13.78 -13.68 -1.45
C SER A 291 -12.53 -12.99 -1.98
N TYR A 292 -12.42 -11.68 -1.78
CA TYR A 292 -11.24 -10.91 -2.18
C TYR A 292 -10.03 -11.18 -1.27
N ARG A 293 -10.26 -11.47 0.01
CA ARG A 293 -9.20 -11.80 0.97
C ARG A 293 -8.43 -13.05 0.49
N CYS A 294 -7.11 -13.02 0.59
CA CYS A 294 -6.22 -14.09 0.11
C CYS A 294 -6.28 -14.34 -1.41
N SER A 295 -6.96 -13.51 -2.20
CA SER A 295 -7.09 -13.71 -3.66
C SER A 295 -5.81 -13.46 -4.44
N LYS A 296 -4.87 -12.67 -3.87
CA LYS A 296 -3.58 -12.31 -4.48
C LYS A 296 -3.73 -11.74 -5.90
N LEU A 297 -4.80 -10.97 -6.15
CA LEU A 297 -5.12 -10.37 -7.46
C LEU A 297 -4.27 -9.15 -7.77
N PHE A 298 -2.96 -9.35 -7.71
CA PHE A 298 -1.92 -8.38 -7.98
C PHE A 298 -0.84 -9.01 -8.86
N GLU A 299 -0.23 -8.20 -9.71
CA GLU A 299 1.04 -8.52 -10.35
C GLU A 299 2.14 -7.73 -9.65
N ALA A 300 3.12 -8.43 -9.11
CA ALA A 300 4.34 -7.84 -8.58
C ALA A 300 5.29 -7.50 -9.73
N VAL A 301 5.84 -6.29 -9.72
CA VAL A 301 6.81 -5.84 -10.71
C VAL A 301 8.04 -5.30 -10.00
N GLY A 302 9.18 -5.96 -10.18
CA GLY A 302 10.45 -5.54 -9.60
C GLY A 302 10.70 -6.03 -8.17
N LEU A 303 10.07 -7.13 -7.76
CA LEU A 303 10.41 -7.83 -6.50
C LEU A 303 11.29 -9.05 -6.81
N HIS A 304 12.38 -9.23 -6.05
CA HIS A 304 13.23 -10.40 -6.17
C HIS A 304 12.47 -11.70 -5.82
N ASP A 305 12.87 -12.81 -6.45
CA ASP A 305 12.21 -14.11 -6.29
C ASP A 305 12.20 -14.59 -4.83
N ASP A 306 13.26 -14.30 -4.06
CA ASP A 306 13.31 -14.65 -2.64
C ASP A 306 12.25 -13.91 -1.81
N VAL A 307 12.01 -12.64 -2.13
CA VAL A 307 10.96 -11.83 -1.47
C VAL A 307 9.58 -12.37 -1.83
N VAL A 308 9.36 -12.65 -3.11
CA VAL A 308 8.09 -13.23 -3.59
C VAL A 308 7.86 -14.61 -2.98
N GLY A 309 8.87 -15.47 -2.97
CA GLY A 309 8.80 -16.84 -2.46
C GLY A 309 8.52 -16.90 -0.96
N LEU A 310 9.13 -16.02 -0.17
CA LEU A 310 8.94 -16.00 1.29
C LEU A 310 7.65 -15.26 1.71
N CYS A 311 7.37 -14.11 1.11
CA CYS A 311 6.33 -13.20 1.59
C CYS A 311 5.05 -13.20 0.75
N PHE A 312 5.13 -13.49 -0.55
CA PHE A 312 4.03 -13.28 -1.49
C PHE A 312 3.77 -14.51 -2.37
N LEU A 313 3.95 -15.71 -1.80
CA LEU A 313 3.89 -16.97 -2.53
C LEU A 313 2.60 -17.07 -3.35
N GLY A 314 2.72 -17.29 -4.66
CA GLY A 314 1.60 -17.38 -5.60
C GLY A 314 1.18 -16.06 -6.26
N ALA A 315 1.78 -14.92 -5.90
CA ALA A 315 1.67 -13.70 -6.69
C ALA A 315 2.46 -13.86 -8.01
N VAL A 316 1.94 -13.29 -9.10
CA VAL A 316 2.67 -13.26 -10.37
C VAL A 316 3.79 -12.22 -10.25
N SER A 317 5.04 -12.64 -10.49
CA SER A 317 6.20 -11.75 -10.63
C SER A 317 7.00 -12.20 -11.84
N ARG A 318 7.00 -11.41 -12.91
CA ARG A 318 7.71 -11.74 -14.17
C ARG A 318 9.06 -11.06 -14.28
N ILE A 319 9.22 -9.95 -13.55
CA ILE A 319 10.41 -9.10 -13.58
C ILE A 319 10.89 -9.03 -12.15
N GLY A 320 12.04 -9.67 -11.90
CA GLY A 320 12.74 -9.60 -10.62
C GLY A 320 13.30 -8.20 -10.35
N GLY A 321 13.72 -7.95 -9.12
CA GLY A 321 14.24 -6.64 -8.74
C GLY A 321 14.72 -6.60 -7.29
N ALA A 322 14.11 -5.72 -6.50
CA ALA A 322 14.52 -5.41 -5.13
C ALA A 322 14.51 -6.64 -4.22
N SER A 323 15.64 -6.86 -3.55
CA SER A 323 15.90 -7.91 -2.56
C SER A 323 15.53 -7.45 -1.14
N PHE A 324 15.63 -8.36 -0.16
CA PHE A 324 15.44 -8.00 1.25
C PHE A 324 16.48 -6.97 1.73
N GLU A 325 17.70 -7.06 1.23
CA GLU A 325 18.79 -6.15 1.52
C GLU A 325 18.47 -4.74 1.02
N ASP A 326 17.90 -4.61 -0.17
CA ASP A 326 17.50 -3.32 -0.74
C ASP A 326 16.41 -2.66 0.10
N PHE A 327 15.35 -3.41 0.44
CA PHE A 327 14.28 -2.91 1.32
C PHE A 327 14.80 -2.52 2.71
N GLN A 328 15.71 -3.32 3.29
CA GLN A 328 16.34 -2.99 4.56
C GLN A 328 17.16 -1.70 4.46
N GLN A 329 17.91 -1.52 3.36
CA GLN A 329 18.71 -0.33 3.13
C GLN A 329 17.85 0.92 2.99
N ASP A 330 16.69 0.82 2.33
CA ASP A 330 15.70 1.90 2.25
C ASP A 330 15.10 2.26 3.60
N LEU A 331 14.72 1.26 4.41
CA LEU A 331 14.23 1.48 5.77
C LEU A 331 15.27 2.17 6.66
N LEU A 332 16.55 1.81 6.50
CA LEU A 332 17.68 2.47 7.17
C LEU A 332 17.84 3.93 6.72
N ASN A 333 17.72 4.19 5.41
CA ASN A 333 17.82 5.54 4.86
C ASN A 333 16.68 6.44 5.35
N LEU A 334 15.46 5.90 5.43
CA LEU A 334 14.30 6.56 6.01
C LEU A 334 14.53 6.84 7.51
N SER A 335 15.01 5.85 8.28
CA SER A 335 15.29 6.03 9.72
C SER A 335 16.30 7.13 9.99
N LYS A 336 17.42 7.15 9.26
CA LYS A 336 18.44 8.22 9.40
C LYS A 336 17.85 9.62 9.23
N ARG A 337 16.81 9.78 8.40
CA ARG A 337 16.11 11.06 8.18
C ARG A 337 15.01 11.28 9.21
N ALA A 338 14.27 10.24 9.58
CA ALA A 338 13.13 10.28 10.47
C ALA A 338 13.46 10.89 11.83
N TRP A 339 14.58 10.48 12.42
CA TRP A 339 14.97 10.88 13.77
C TRP A 339 15.75 12.20 13.84
N LEU A 340 15.91 12.90 12.71
CA LEU A 340 16.50 14.24 12.67
C LEU A 340 15.40 15.30 12.74
N ALA A 341 15.26 15.96 13.89
CA ALA A 341 14.25 17.01 14.10
C ALA A 341 14.36 18.16 13.07
N ARG A 342 15.58 18.54 12.70
CA ARG A 342 15.83 19.60 11.69
C ARG A 342 15.37 19.24 10.27
N LYS A 343 15.09 17.98 9.98
CA LYS A 343 14.64 17.52 8.66
C LYS A 343 13.11 17.44 8.66
N PRO A 344 12.43 18.29 7.88
CA PRO A 344 10.98 18.21 7.74
C PRO A 344 10.58 16.96 6.95
N ILE A 345 9.28 16.68 6.94
CA ILE A 345 8.66 15.70 6.05
C ILE A 345 8.99 16.07 4.59
N SER A 346 9.22 15.07 3.76
CA SER A 346 9.53 15.30 2.34
C SER A 346 8.35 16.00 1.66
N GLN A 347 8.63 16.89 0.71
CA GLN A 347 7.57 17.53 -0.08
C GLN A 347 6.76 16.49 -0.86
N GLY A 348 7.40 15.41 -1.30
CA GLY A 348 6.81 14.41 -2.19
C GLY A 348 7.27 14.65 -3.63
N GLY A 349 6.36 14.48 -4.57
CA GLY A 349 6.61 14.59 -5.99
C GLY A 349 6.33 13.28 -6.73
N LEU A 350 5.37 12.49 -6.24
CA LEU A 350 4.91 11.28 -6.91
C LEU A 350 3.65 11.56 -7.75
N LEU A 351 2.79 12.47 -7.29
CA LEU A 351 1.57 12.82 -8.03
C LEU A 351 1.81 13.97 -9.01
N LYS A 352 2.72 14.89 -8.67
CA LYS A 352 3.07 16.07 -9.45
C LYS A 352 4.56 16.29 -9.46
N TYR A 353 5.08 16.78 -10.59
CA TYR A 353 6.48 17.17 -10.68
C TYR A 353 6.86 18.19 -9.60
N VAL A 354 7.89 17.85 -8.82
CA VAL A 354 8.54 18.72 -7.85
C VAL A 354 10.04 18.72 -8.17
N HIS A 355 10.64 19.92 -8.21
CA HIS A 355 12.07 20.04 -8.47
C HIS A 355 12.88 19.34 -7.35
N GLY A 356 13.74 18.39 -7.73
CA GLY A 356 14.50 17.57 -6.80
C GLY A 356 13.70 16.45 -6.11
N GLY A 357 12.46 16.21 -6.54
CA GLY A 357 11.62 15.08 -6.13
C GLY A 357 11.84 13.85 -7.02
N GLU A 358 10.78 13.05 -7.21
CA GLU A 358 10.81 11.94 -8.17
C GLU A 358 10.98 12.45 -9.60
N TYR A 359 11.62 11.64 -10.44
CA TYR A 359 11.69 11.95 -11.86
C TYR A 359 10.30 11.81 -12.51
N HIS A 360 9.97 12.72 -13.43
CA HIS A 360 8.78 12.66 -14.26
C HIS A 360 9.18 12.69 -15.73
N ALA A 361 8.64 11.77 -16.54
CA ALA A 361 8.88 11.75 -17.97
C ALA A 361 8.37 13.02 -18.67
N TYR A 362 7.30 13.64 -18.16
CA TYR A 362 6.76 14.91 -18.60
C TYR A 362 7.16 16.05 -17.64
N ASN A 363 8.46 16.31 -17.54
CA ASN A 363 8.99 17.44 -16.79
C ASN A 363 9.05 18.74 -17.62
N PRO A 364 9.21 19.92 -16.99
CA PRO A 364 9.19 21.21 -17.68
C PRO A 364 10.22 21.35 -18.82
N ASP A 365 11.41 20.76 -18.68
CA ASP A 365 12.45 20.86 -19.71
C ASP A 365 12.07 20.04 -20.96
N VAL A 366 11.53 18.84 -20.77
CA VAL A 366 11.02 17.98 -21.85
C VAL A 366 9.84 18.67 -22.56
N VAL A 367 8.90 19.25 -21.81
CA VAL A 367 7.74 19.94 -22.41
C VAL A 367 8.15 21.19 -23.18
N ARG A 368 9.05 22.01 -22.61
CA ARG A 368 9.53 23.24 -23.25
C ARG A 368 10.26 22.95 -24.56
N THR A 369 11.20 21.99 -24.54
CA THR A 369 11.99 21.64 -25.73
C THR A 369 11.13 21.03 -26.83
N LEU A 370 10.11 20.23 -26.49
CA LEU A 370 9.15 19.72 -27.47
C LEU A 370 8.32 20.84 -28.09
N GLN A 371 7.81 21.77 -27.27
CA GLN A 371 7.04 22.91 -27.77
C GLN A 371 7.87 23.78 -28.71
N GLN A 372 9.14 24.03 -28.36
CA GLN A 372 10.06 24.78 -29.21
C GLN A 372 10.29 24.06 -30.54
N ALA A 373 10.60 22.76 -30.53
CA ALA A 373 10.84 21.98 -31.73
C ALA A 373 9.64 21.99 -32.71
N VAL A 374 8.42 21.89 -32.18
CA VAL A 374 7.21 21.92 -33.00
C VAL A 374 6.90 23.33 -33.53
N GLN A 375 7.26 24.38 -32.79
CA GLN A 375 7.03 25.77 -33.21
C GLN A 375 8.07 26.27 -34.21
N SER A 376 9.34 25.92 -34.03
CA SER A 376 10.42 26.33 -34.94
C SER A 376 10.41 25.54 -36.25
N GLY A 377 10.05 24.25 -36.18
CA GLY A 377 10.14 23.33 -37.31
C GLY A 377 11.57 22.89 -37.63
N GLU A 378 12.55 23.29 -36.82
CA GLU A 378 13.96 22.96 -37.01
C GLU A 378 14.31 21.61 -36.39
N TYR A 379 14.97 20.74 -37.16
CA TYR A 379 15.32 19.39 -36.68
C TYR A 379 16.31 19.42 -35.50
N SER A 380 17.18 20.43 -35.43
CA SER A 380 18.12 20.60 -34.32
C SER A 380 17.41 20.76 -32.97
N ASP A 381 16.28 21.48 -32.95
CA ASP A 381 15.51 21.68 -31.73
C ASP A 381 14.84 20.36 -31.29
N TYR A 382 14.40 19.55 -32.26
CA TYR A 382 13.91 18.19 -31.99
C TYR A 382 15.02 17.28 -31.44
N GLN A 383 16.25 17.39 -31.95
CA GLN A 383 17.39 16.61 -31.43
C GLN A 383 17.71 16.95 -29.98
N GLU A 384 17.55 18.21 -29.56
CA GLU A 384 17.70 18.61 -28.14
C GLU A 384 16.64 17.92 -27.26
N TYR A 385 15.37 17.99 -27.67
CA TYR A 385 14.28 17.25 -27.01
C TYR A 385 14.57 15.74 -26.95
N ALA A 386 14.93 15.14 -28.09
CA ALA A 386 15.18 13.71 -28.20
C ALA A 386 16.34 13.27 -27.30
N LYS A 387 17.38 14.09 -27.19
CA LYS A 387 18.50 13.84 -26.26
C LYS A 387 18.03 13.82 -24.81
N LEU A 388 17.23 14.79 -24.38
CA LEU A 388 16.68 14.83 -23.01
C LEU A 388 15.83 13.59 -22.68
N VAL A 389 15.06 13.10 -23.65
CA VAL A 389 14.20 11.91 -23.47
C VAL A 389 15.01 10.61 -23.52
N ASN A 390 16.02 10.51 -24.38
CA ASN A 390 16.78 9.28 -24.59
C ASN A 390 17.93 9.09 -23.59
N GLU A 391 18.48 10.17 -23.03
CA GLU A 391 19.58 10.15 -22.04
C GLU A 391 19.09 10.29 -20.59
N ARG A 392 17.78 10.18 -20.36
CA ARG A 392 17.19 10.26 -19.03
C ARG A 392 17.53 9.04 -18.15
N PRO A 393 17.38 9.14 -16.82
CA PRO A 393 17.42 7.96 -15.94
C PRO A 393 16.37 6.93 -16.33
N ALA A 394 16.66 5.65 -16.09
CA ALA A 394 15.73 4.56 -16.38
C ALA A 394 14.40 4.79 -15.65
N THR A 395 13.33 5.01 -16.41
CA THR A 395 12.00 5.32 -15.88
C THR A 395 11.02 4.20 -16.25
N THR A 396 11.16 3.67 -17.46
CA THR A 396 10.35 2.61 -18.04
C THR A 396 11.22 1.42 -18.42
N LEU A 397 10.64 0.22 -18.49
CA LEU A 397 11.40 -1.01 -18.80
C LEU A 397 12.16 -0.95 -20.12
N ARG A 398 11.61 -0.25 -21.13
CA ARG A 398 12.29 -0.07 -22.43
C ARG A 398 13.56 0.76 -22.33
N ASP A 399 13.72 1.61 -21.30
CA ASP A 399 14.93 2.38 -21.08
C ASP A 399 16.12 1.48 -20.68
N LEU A 400 15.85 0.22 -20.27
CA LEU A 400 16.88 -0.79 -19.98
C LEU A 400 17.28 -1.61 -21.22
N LEU A 401 16.64 -1.38 -22.36
CA LEU A 401 16.90 -2.11 -23.60
C LEU A 401 17.80 -1.27 -24.51
N ALA A 402 18.84 -1.89 -25.06
CA ALA A 402 19.68 -1.30 -26.09
C ALA A 402 19.53 -2.07 -27.40
N ILE A 403 19.43 -1.35 -28.51
CA ILE A 403 19.46 -1.95 -29.84
C ILE A 403 20.91 -2.36 -30.14
N THR A 404 21.14 -3.61 -30.51
CA THR A 404 22.42 -4.05 -31.08
C THR A 404 22.34 -3.93 -32.60
N PRO A 405 22.88 -2.87 -33.21
CA PRO A 405 22.83 -2.72 -34.66
C PRO A 405 23.67 -3.79 -35.35
N GLY A 406 23.26 -4.19 -36.55
CA GLY A 406 24.08 -5.02 -37.42
C GLY A 406 25.31 -4.27 -37.93
N GLU A 407 26.27 -4.99 -38.51
CA GLU A 407 27.56 -4.43 -38.95
C GLU A 407 27.43 -3.38 -40.06
N ASN A 408 26.39 -3.49 -40.90
CA ASN A 408 26.20 -2.63 -42.07
C ASN A 408 24.99 -1.70 -41.88
N ALA A 409 25.26 -0.40 -41.73
CA ALA A 409 24.21 0.62 -41.83
C ALA A 409 23.72 0.73 -43.28
N VAL A 410 22.40 0.90 -43.45
CA VAL A 410 21.78 1.18 -44.75
C VAL A 410 21.78 2.68 -45.02
N ASN A 411 21.70 3.08 -46.29
CA ASN A 411 21.51 4.48 -46.63
C ASN A 411 20.10 4.91 -46.20
N ILE A 412 19.94 6.11 -45.63
CA ILE A 412 18.63 6.64 -45.23
C ILE A 412 17.65 6.74 -46.41
N ALA A 413 18.16 6.90 -47.64
CA ALA A 413 17.34 6.90 -48.86
C ALA A 413 16.70 5.53 -49.17
N ASP A 414 17.25 4.44 -48.62
CA ASP A 414 16.71 3.09 -48.78
C ASP A 414 15.67 2.75 -47.70
N VAL A 415 15.47 3.63 -46.72
CA VAL A 415 14.47 3.48 -45.65
C VAL A 415 13.09 3.88 -46.17
N GLU A 416 12.05 3.24 -45.63
CA GLU A 416 10.65 3.57 -45.93
C GLU A 416 10.37 5.08 -45.75
N PRO A 417 9.68 5.74 -46.70
CA PRO A 417 9.45 7.17 -46.66
C PRO A 417 8.56 7.57 -45.48
N ALA A 418 8.77 8.78 -44.96
CA ALA A 418 8.05 9.31 -43.79
C ALA A 418 6.51 9.25 -43.93
N SER A 419 5.98 9.44 -45.14
CA SER A 419 4.54 9.37 -45.43
C SER A 419 3.90 8.01 -45.15
N GLU A 420 4.67 6.92 -45.25
CA GLU A 420 4.19 5.59 -44.91
C GLU A 420 4.36 5.28 -43.41
N LEU A 421 5.38 5.86 -42.76
CA LEU A 421 5.61 5.73 -41.32
C LEU A 421 4.50 6.40 -40.49
N PHE A 422 4.03 7.60 -40.88
CA PHE A 422 3.02 8.36 -40.12
C PHE A 422 1.61 7.74 -40.10
N LYS A 423 1.37 6.67 -40.87
CA LYS A 423 0.09 5.94 -40.88
C LYS A 423 -0.06 4.96 -39.71
N ARG A 424 1.06 4.59 -39.07
CA ARG A 424 1.12 3.66 -37.94
C ARG A 424 0.99 4.43 -36.63
#